data_AF-A0A3S3GT82-F1
#
_entry.id   AF-A0A3S3GT82-F1
#
_cell.length_a   1.000
_cell.length_b   1.000
_cell.length_c   1.000
_cell.angle_alpha   90.00
_cell.angle_beta   90.00
_cell.angle_gamma   90.00
#
_symmetry.space_group_name_H-M   'P 1'
#
loop_
_entity.id
_entity.type
_entity.pdbx_description
1 polymer ?
#
loop_
_entity_poly.entity_id
_entity_poly.type
_entity_poly.pdbx_seq_one_letter_code
_entity_poly.pdbx_strand_id
1 'polypeptide(L)'
;MVDVAHAAGVSVEGEIGVLGSLESGMGDQEDNHGATEKLEEHQLLTDPGEAEKFVAETGVDALAVTMGTSHGAYIFPRKPDGRILALHVIEEIHRRLPNTHLVMYGSSSVPEELQAIINAYGGAIGPTWGVLAEEIQRGIWSGVREVDIDTDNRLAMTAAIRKKLVDDPAEFDPRKYVKPAITTKVCKDRFEAFGTAGRADRIRPLPLEAMASRY
;
A
#
# COMPACT_ATOMS: atom_id res chain seq x y z
N MET A 1 3.15 -0.72 -23.36
CA MET A 1 3.84 -0.09 -22.23
C MET A 1 5.05 -0.92 -21.84
N VAL A 2 4.84 -2.20 -21.48
CA VAL A 2 5.90 -3.18 -21.17
C VAL A 2 7.04 -3.18 -22.18
N ASP A 3 6.76 -3.40 -23.48
CA ASP A 3 7.80 -3.41 -24.52
C ASP A 3 8.69 -2.15 -24.54
N VAL A 4 8.08 -0.98 -24.33
CA VAL A 4 8.78 0.31 -24.37
C VAL A 4 9.63 0.51 -23.11
N ALA A 5 9.11 0.13 -21.95
CA ALA A 5 9.82 0.24 -20.67
C ALA A 5 10.98 -0.77 -20.59
N HIS A 6 10.74 -2.02 -20.99
CA HIS A 6 11.73 -3.08 -21.01
C HIS A 6 12.88 -2.80 -21.98
N ALA A 7 12.61 -2.16 -23.13
CA ALA A 7 13.66 -1.69 -24.04
C ALA A 7 14.61 -0.66 -23.39
N ALA A 8 14.17 0.02 -22.33
CA ALA A 8 14.97 0.93 -21.51
C ALA A 8 15.41 0.32 -20.17
N GLY A 9 15.12 -0.97 -19.92
CA GLY A 9 15.44 -1.67 -18.67
C GLY A 9 14.58 -1.25 -17.47
N VAL A 10 13.48 -0.53 -17.71
CA VAL A 10 12.56 -0.04 -16.68
C VAL A 10 11.48 -1.08 -16.43
N SER A 11 11.25 -1.41 -15.16
CA SER A 11 10.21 -2.36 -14.75
C SER A 11 8.80 -1.77 -14.89
N VAL A 12 7.82 -2.64 -15.09
CA VAL A 12 6.40 -2.28 -15.22
C VAL A 12 5.57 -3.09 -14.25
N GLU A 13 4.78 -2.37 -13.47
CA GLU A 13 3.67 -2.91 -12.70
C GLU A 13 2.38 -2.79 -13.50
N GLY A 14 1.56 -3.84 -13.47
CA GLY A 14 0.19 -3.80 -13.97
C GLY A 14 -0.80 -4.11 -12.87
N GLU A 15 -2.01 -3.56 -12.99
CA GLU A 15 -3.11 -3.82 -12.06
C GLU A 15 -4.23 -4.58 -12.78
N ILE A 16 -4.83 -5.54 -12.07
CA ILE A 16 -6.07 -6.16 -12.48
C ILE A 16 -7.07 -6.23 -11.32
N GLY A 17 -8.32 -5.87 -11.62
CA GLY A 17 -9.37 -5.65 -10.64
C GLY A 17 -9.65 -4.16 -10.44
N VAL A 18 -10.63 -3.85 -9.59
CA VAL A 18 -10.94 -2.47 -9.22
C VAL A 18 -10.85 -2.34 -7.70
N LEU A 19 -10.01 -1.42 -7.23
CA LEU A 19 -9.90 -1.09 -5.82
C LEU A 19 -11.22 -0.56 -5.26
N GLY A 20 -11.59 -1.07 -4.09
CA GLY A 20 -12.82 -0.67 -3.41
C GLY A 20 -13.08 -1.51 -2.16
N SER A 21 -13.94 -1.00 -1.30
CA SER A 21 -14.26 -1.65 -0.03
C SER A 21 -15.31 -2.74 -0.24
N LEU A 22 -15.00 -3.98 0.18
CA LEU A 22 -15.97 -5.09 0.20
C LEU A 22 -17.18 -4.81 1.10
N GLU A 23 -17.02 -3.96 2.13
CA GLU A 23 -18.10 -3.65 3.05
C GLU A 23 -19.06 -2.58 2.50
N SER A 24 -18.55 -1.57 1.78
CA SER A 24 -19.40 -0.52 1.20
C SER A 24 -19.85 -0.84 -0.23
N GLY A 25 -19.12 -1.70 -0.93
CA GLY A 25 -19.30 -1.96 -2.35
C GLY A 25 -18.96 -0.75 -3.23
N MET A 26 -18.23 0.25 -2.73
CA MET A 26 -17.86 1.44 -3.49
C MET A 26 -16.42 1.32 -3.98
N GLY A 27 -16.17 1.74 -5.23
CA GLY A 27 -14.82 2.01 -5.71
C GLY A 27 -14.14 3.10 -4.87
N ASP A 28 -12.81 3.11 -4.90
CA ASP A 28 -12.01 4.08 -4.16
C ASP A 28 -11.10 4.92 -5.05
N GLN A 29 -10.65 6.07 -4.54
CA GLN A 29 -9.74 6.99 -5.22
C GLN A 29 -8.51 7.34 -4.38
N GLU A 30 -7.34 7.34 -5.02
CA GLU A 30 -6.12 7.97 -4.51
C GLU A 30 -5.70 9.09 -5.47
N ASP A 31 -5.49 10.31 -4.96
CA ASP A 31 -5.14 11.49 -5.77
C ASP A 31 -6.04 11.72 -7.01
N ASN A 32 -7.35 11.50 -6.86
CA ASN A 32 -8.40 11.56 -7.90
C ASN A 32 -8.35 10.45 -8.97
N HIS A 33 -7.55 9.39 -8.77
CA HIS A 33 -7.51 8.22 -9.64
C HIS A 33 -8.18 7.03 -8.96
N GLY A 34 -9.11 6.38 -9.67
CA GLY A 34 -9.85 5.21 -9.19
C GLY A 34 -11.36 5.28 -9.47
N ALA A 35 -12.09 4.22 -9.15
CA ALA A 35 -13.51 4.10 -9.44
C ALA A 35 -14.38 4.87 -8.44
N THR A 36 -15.45 5.51 -8.90
CA THR A 36 -16.38 6.29 -8.05
C THR A 36 -17.75 5.63 -7.87
N GLU A 37 -17.97 4.51 -8.55
CA GLU A 37 -19.26 3.85 -8.66
C GLU A 37 -19.38 2.66 -7.72
N LYS A 38 -20.63 2.20 -7.55
CA LYS A 38 -20.90 1.00 -6.78
C LYS A 38 -20.52 -0.22 -7.61
N LEU A 39 -19.71 -1.10 -7.04
CA LEU A 39 -19.15 -2.29 -7.64
C LEU A 39 -19.77 -3.53 -7.00
N GLU A 40 -19.96 -4.57 -7.81
CA GLU A 40 -20.33 -5.89 -7.32
C GLU A 40 -19.13 -6.56 -6.63
N GLU A 41 -19.38 -7.48 -5.69
CA GLU A 41 -18.32 -8.12 -4.89
C GLU A 41 -17.22 -8.78 -5.76
N HIS A 42 -17.60 -9.39 -6.88
CA HIS A 42 -16.66 -10.01 -7.81
C HIS A 42 -15.78 -9.00 -8.58
N GLN A 43 -16.15 -7.72 -8.63
CA GLN A 43 -15.34 -6.66 -9.23
C GLN A 43 -14.30 -6.09 -8.25
N LEU A 44 -14.53 -6.31 -6.96
CA LEU A 44 -13.68 -5.85 -5.85
C LEU A 44 -12.57 -6.85 -5.49
N LEU A 45 -12.58 -8.02 -6.15
CA LEU A 45 -11.61 -9.09 -5.99
C LEU A 45 -11.05 -9.47 -7.35
N THR A 46 -9.74 -9.60 -7.45
CA THR A 46 -9.10 -10.14 -8.65
C THR A 46 -9.47 -11.61 -8.83
N ASP A 47 -9.92 -11.98 -10.03
CA ASP A 47 -10.05 -13.39 -10.41
C ASP A 47 -8.66 -14.01 -10.69
N PRO A 48 -8.29 -15.13 -10.03
CA PRO A 48 -6.98 -15.73 -10.23
C PRO A 48 -6.71 -16.26 -11.65
N GLY A 49 -7.75 -16.62 -12.41
CA GLY A 49 -7.61 -17.02 -13.82
C GLY A 49 -7.36 -15.83 -14.72
N GLU A 50 -8.02 -14.70 -14.47
CA GLU A 50 -7.74 -13.44 -15.17
C GLU A 50 -6.34 -12.92 -14.87
N ALA A 51 -5.86 -13.01 -13.62
CA ALA A 51 -4.49 -12.67 -13.25
C ALA A 51 -3.45 -13.47 -14.04
N GLU A 52 -3.65 -14.79 -14.17
CA GLU A 52 -2.77 -15.68 -14.94
C GLU A 52 -2.72 -15.27 -16.42
N LYS A 53 -3.88 -15.02 -17.01
CA LYS A 53 -4.00 -14.55 -18.39
C LYS A 53 -3.32 -13.19 -18.58
N PHE A 54 -3.55 -12.24 -17.67
CA PHE A 54 -2.99 -10.91 -17.75
C PHE A 54 -1.47 -10.94 -17.70
N VAL A 55 -0.87 -11.68 -16.76
CA VAL A 55 0.59 -11.81 -16.68
C VAL A 55 1.16 -12.45 -17.94
N ALA A 56 0.51 -13.51 -18.45
CA ALA A 56 0.96 -14.18 -19.67
C ALA A 56 0.86 -13.28 -20.92
N GLU A 57 -0.16 -12.43 -21.01
CA GLU A 57 -0.39 -11.55 -22.16
C GLU A 57 0.44 -10.27 -22.11
N THR A 58 0.76 -9.77 -20.91
CA THR A 58 1.41 -8.46 -20.74
C THR A 58 2.90 -8.54 -20.46
N GLY A 59 3.37 -9.57 -19.74
CA GLY A 59 4.77 -9.68 -19.32
C GLY A 59 5.19 -8.68 -18.24
N VAL A 60 4.26 -8.19 -17.40
CA VAL A 60 4.56 -7.28 -16.28
C VAL A 60 5.52 -7.90 -15.26
N ASP A 61 6.35 -7.06 -14.65
CA ASP A 61 7.33 -7.47 -13.62
C ASP A 61 6.68 -7.66 -12.24
N ALA A 62 5.63 -6.88 -11.98
CA ALA A 62 4.84 -6.92 -10.76
C ALA A 62 3.35 -6.82 -11.08
N LEU A 63 2.53 -7.50 -10.28
CA LEU A 63 1.08 -7.55 -10.44
C LEU A 63 0.39 -7.03 -9.18
N ALA A 64 -0.26 -5.88 -9.31
CA ALA A 64 -1.20 -5.39 -8.32
C ALA A 64 -2.54 -6.13 -8.42
N VAL A 65 -3.00 -6.61 -7.27
CA VAL A 65 -4.22 -7.41 -7.14
C VAL A 65 -5.14 -6.79 -6.11
N THR A 66 -6.43 -6.83 -6.38
CA THR A 66 -7.48 -6.34 -5.48
C THR A 66 -7.98 -7.47 -4.60
N MET A 67 -8.00 -7.21 -3.30
CA MET A 67 -8.33 -8.18 -2.25
C MET A 67 -9.31 -7.61 -1.23
N GLY A 68 -10.11 -6.62 -1.67
CA GLY A 68 -11.03 -5.88 -0.82
C GLY A 68 -10.41 -4.76 0.00
N THR A 69 -9.21 -4.30 -0.36
CA THR A 69 -8.61 -3.09 0.19
C THR A 69 -9.12 -1.84 -0.52
N SER A 70 -9.03 -0.72 0.17
CA SER A 70 -9.33 0.61 -0.34
C SER A 70 -8.19 1.56 0.06
N HIS A 71 -8.09 2.69 -0.62
CA HIS A 71 -7.15 3.78 -0.37
C HIS A 71 -7.57 4.67 0.82
N GLY A 72 -6.67 5.57 1.25
CA GLY A 72 -6.95 6.57 2.28
C GLY A 72 -7.00 6.05 3.73
N ALA A 73 -7.60 6.86 4.61
CA ALA A 73 -7.70 6.57 6.04
C ALA A 73 -8.91 5.72 6.40
N TYR A 74 -9.92 5.67 5.54
CA TYR A 74 -11.22 5.05 5.80
C TYR A 74 -11.34 3.65 5.20
N ILE A 75 -10.28 2.86 5.36
CA ILE A 75 -10.18 1.52 4.75
C ILE A 75 -11.25 0.60 5.36
N PHE A 76 -11.43 0.65 6.69
CA PHE A 76 -12.46 -0.12 7.38
C PHE A 76 -13.28 0.73 8.38
N PRO A 77 -14.63 0.63 8.35
CA PRO A 77 -15.55 1.28 9.31
C PRO A 77 -15.59 0.57 10.68
N ARG A 78 -14.95 -0.60 10.80
CA ARG A 78 -14.79 -1.36 12.04
C ARG A 78 -13.39 -1.93 12.13
N LYS A 79 -12.99 -2.32 13.34
CA LYS A 79 -11.71 -3.00 13.57
C LYS A 79 -11.64 -4.31 12.76
N PRO A 80 -10.56 -4.55 12.00
CA PRO A 80 -10.39 -5.78 11.24
C PRO A 80 -10.39 -7.02 12.14
N ASP A 81 -11.07 -8.07 11.69
CA ASP A 81 -11.20 -9.37 12.38
C ASP A 81 -10.56 -10.52 11.59
N GLY A 82 -9.64 -10.21 10.67
CA GLY A 82 -8.96 -11.20 9.82
C GLY A 82 -9.81 -11.74 8.67
N ARG A 83 -11.06 -11.26 8.51
CA ARG A 83 -11.99 -11.66 7.45
C ARG A 83 -12.26 -10.57 6.44
N ILE A 84 -11.75 -9.35 6.68
CA ILE A 84 -12.04 -8.21 5.83
C ILE A 84 -11.13 -8.20 4.59
N LEU A 85 -9.92 -8.75 4.71
CA LEU A 85 -9.02 -8.93 3.58
C LEU A 85 -9.19 -10.32 2.95
N ALA A 86 -9.43 -10.37 1.64
CA ALA A 86 -9.54 -11.62 0.90
C ALA A 86 -8.16 -12.25 0.60
N LEU A 87 -7.36 -12.51 1.66
CA LEU A 87 -6.00 -13.09 1.51
C LEU A 87 -5.96 -14.42 0.75
N HIS A 88 -7.06 -15.17 0.75
CA HIS A 88 -7.19 -16.41 -0.02
C HIS A 88 -7.04 -16.15 -1.54
N VAL A 89 -7.36 -14.95 -2.02
CA VAL A 89 -7.14 -14.54 -3.42
C VAL A 89 -5.65 -14.44 -3.72
N ILE A 90 -4.87 -13.76 -2.87
CA ILE A 90 -3.40 -13.71 -3.01
C ILE A 90 -2.80 -15.11 -2.98
N GLU A 91 -3.23 -15.95 -2.03
CA GLU A 91 -2.73 -17.33 -1.89
C GLU A 91 -3.01 -18.16 -3.16
N GLU A 92 -4.20 -18.04 -3.73
CA GLU A 92 -4.58 -18.75 -4.95
C GLU A 92 -3.86 -18.20 -6.19
N ILE A 93 -3.70 -16.88 -6.30
CA ILE A 93 -2.91 -16.26 -7.37
C ILE A 93 -1.46 -16.73 -7.30
N HIS A 94 -0.85 -16.70 -6.11
CA HIS A 94 0.53 -17.16 -5.93
C HIS A 94 0.71 -18.65 -6.23
N ARG A 95 -0.29 -19.48 -5.90
CA ARG A 95 -0.28 -20.91 -6.26
C ARG A 95 -0.23 -21.13 -7.77
N ARG A 96 -0.89 -20.28 -8.56
CA ARG A 96 -0.90 -20.33 -10.04
C ARG A 96 0.32 -19.66 -10.64
N LEU A 97 0.76 -18.55 -10.04
CA LEU A 97 1.84 -17.68 -10.49
C LEU A 97 2.98 -17.63 -9.46
N PRO A 98 3.69 -18.74 -9.20
CA PRO A 98 4.66 -18.83 -8.10
C PRO A 98 5.88 -17.92 -8.26
N ASN A 99 6.13 -17.42 -9.48
CA ASN A 99 7.27 -16.56 -9.80
C ASN A 99 6.88 -15.08 -10.00
N THR A 100 5.60 -14.75 -9.96
CA THR A 100 5.14 -13.36 -10.11
C THR A 100 5.29 -12.63 -8.79
N HIS A 101 5.77 -11.38 -8.85
CA HIS A 101 5.82 -10.48 -7.70
C HIS A 101 4.47 -9.81 -7.53
N LEU A 102 3.78 -10.06 -6.40
CA LEU A 102 2.49 -9.46 -6.13
C LEU A 102 2.64 -8.14 -5.37
N VAL A 103 1.70 -7.23 -5.62
CA VAL A 103 1.69 -5.87 -5.05
C VAL A 103 0.39 -5.69 -4.27
N MET A 104 0.51 -5.14 -3.06
CA MET A 104 -0.64 -4.81 -2.22
C MET A 104 -0.84 -3.30 -2.18
N TYR A 105 -1.84 -2.81 -2.92
CA TYR A 105 -2.33 -1.44 -2.83
C TYR A 105 -3.16 -1.18 -1.57
N GLY A 106 -3.32 0.09 -1.19
CA GLY A 106 -4.19 0.49 -0.07
C GLY A 106 -3.82 -0.17 1.27
N SER A 107 -2.53 -0.41 1.52
CA SER A 107 -2.07 -1.27 2.63
C SER A 107 -1.52 -0.51 3.83
N SER A 108 -2.01 0.72 4.02
CA SER A 108 -1.74 1.50 5.24
C SER A 108 -2.45 0.88 6.45
N SER A 109 -1.81 0.90 7.62
CA SER A 109 -2.36 0.30 8.85
C SER A 109 -3.21 1.26 9.69
N VAL A 110 -3.13 2.57 9.40
CA VAL A 110 -3.90 3.66 10.01
C VAL A 110 -3.77 3.65 11.56
N PRO A 111 -2.56 3.91 12.11
CA PRO A 111 -2.30 3.74 13.55
C PRO A 111 -3.20 4.59 14.45
N GLU A 112 -3.90 3.94 15.38
CA GLU A 112 -4.82 4.60 16.32
C GLU A 112 -4.13 5.67 17.18
N GLU A 113 -2.85 5.47 17.53
CA GLU A 113 -2.04 6.47 18.25
C GLU A 113 -1.92 7.78 17.48
N LEU A 114 -1.70 7.72 16.16
CA LEU A 114 -1.57 8.92 15.33
C LEU A 114 -2.92 9.64 15.20
N GLN A 115 -4.02 8.90 15.07
CA GLN A 115 -5.37 9.47 15.09
C GLN A 115 -5.64 10.19 16.42
N ALA A 116 -5.28 9.58 17.54
CA ALA A 116 -5.43 10.16 18.87
C ALA A 116 -4.62 11.45 19.05
N ILE A 117 -3.37 11.49 18.56
CA ILE A 117 -2.56 12.71 18.56
C ILE A 117 -3.24 13.79 17.71
N ILE A 118 -3.66 13.47 16.49
CA ILE A 118 -4.31 14.46 15.61
C ILE A 118 -5.55 15.05 16.29
N ASN A 119 -6.40 14.22 16.89
CA ASN A 119 -7.61 14.67 17.57
C ASN A 119 -7.32 15.48 18.84
N ALA A 120 -6.30 15.12 19.61
CA ALA A 120 -5.85 15.89 20.78
C ALA A 120 -5.35 17.29 20.41
N TYR A 121 -4.83 17.45 19.18
CA TYR A 121 -4.27 18.72 18.67
C TYR A 121 -5.14 19.35 17.56
N GLY A 122 -6.46 19.36 17.79
CA GLY A 122 -7.44 20.11 16.99
C GLY A 122 -7.82 19.49 15.65
N GLY A 123 -7.56 18.19 15.48
CA GLY A 123 -8.10 17.38 14.37
C GLY A 123 -9.46 16.77 14.71
N ALA A 124 -10.08 16.16 13.71
CA ALA A 124 -11.40 15.52 13.84
C ALA A 124 -11.49 14.25 12.97
N ILE A 125 -10.51 13.35 13.12
CA ILE A 125 -10.51 12.04 12.49
C ILE A 125 -11.49 11.14 13.25
N GLY A 126 -12.52 10.66 12.56
CA GLY A 126 -13.43 9.64 13.10
C GLY A 126 -12.71 8.29 13.28
N PRO A 127 -13.25 7.39 14.11
CA PRO A 127 -12.63 6.08 14.32
C PRO A 127 -12.54 5.31 13.01
N THR A 128 -11.33 4.90 12.66
CA THR A 128 -11.07 4.14 11.45
C THR A 128 -9.82 3.26 11.58
N TRP A 129 -9.73 2.21 10.76
CA TRP A 129 -8.69 1.20 10.85
C TRP A 129 -8.18 0.84 9.45
N GLY A 130 -6.90 0.48 9.37
CA GLY A 130 -6.26 0.01 8.15
C GLY A 130 -5.97 -1.48 8.18
N VAL A 131 -5.10 -1.92 7.26
CA VAL A 131 -4.71 -3.33 7.14
C VAL A 131 -3.80 -3.74 8.30
N LEU A 132 -4.09 -4.88 8.92
CA LEU A 132 -3.28 -5.41 10.02
C LEU A 132 -1.90 -5.83 9.53
N ALA A 133 -0.87 -5.55 10.33
CA ALA A 133 0.51 -5.90 9.96
C ALA A 133 0.67 -7.43 9.75
N GLU A 134 -0.03 -8.24 10.53
CA GLU A 134 -0.03 -9.70 10.42
C GLU A 134 -0.65 -10.18 9.10
N GLU A 135 -1.64 -9.46 8.56
CA GLU A 135 -2.25 -9.77 7.26
C GLU A 135 -1.31 -9.42 6.11
N ILE A 136 -0.63 -8.27 6.18
CA ILE A 136 0.41 -7.89 5.21
C ILE A 136 1.54 -8.92 5.23
N GLN A 137 1.99 -9.34 6.42
CA GLN A 137 3.00 -10.38 6.56
C GLN A 137 2.56 -11.70 5.94
N ARG A 138 1.29 -12.09 6.13
CA ARG A 138 0.73 -13.28 5.47
C ARG A 138 0.73 -13.13 3.94
N GLY A 139 0.39 -11.94 3.41
CA GLY A 139 0.55 -11.64 1.99
C GLY A 139 2.00 -11.80 1.51
N ILE A 140 2.98 -11.33 2.28
CA ILE A 140 4.41 -11.47 1.96
C ILE A 140 4.83 -12.95 1.90
N TRP A 141 4.33 -13.78 2.82
CA TRP A 141 4.54 -15.24 2.75
C TRP A 141 3.91 -15.88 1.51
N SER A 142 2.89 -15.24 0.94
CA SER A 142 2.13 -15.67 -0.23
C SER A 142 2.49 -14.88 -1.51
N GLY A 143 3.73 -14.41 -1.64
CA GLY A 143 4.22 -13.85 -2.92
C GLY A 143 4.19 -12.33 -3.05
N VAL A 144 3.66 -11.60 -2.07
CA VAL A 144 3.71 -10.13 -2.07
C VAL A 144 5.16 -9.64 -1.87
N ARG A 145 5.58 -8.68 -2.70
CA ARG A 145 6.93 -8.10 -2.72
C ARG A 145 6.93 -6.57 -2.65
N GLU A 146 5.79 -5.94 -2.92
CA GLU A 146 5.58 -4.50 -2.81
C GLU A 146 4.31 -4.20 -2.03
N VAL A 147 4.37 -3.23 -1.12
CA VAL A 147 3.28 -2.88 -0.20
C VAL A 147 3.19 -1.37 -0.12
N ASP A 148 2.06 -0.84 -0.59
CA ASP A 148 1.87 0.61 -0.70
C ASP A 148 1.34 1.21 0.59
N ILE A 149 2.07 2.20 1.09
CA ILE A 149 1.80 2.85 2.38
C ILE A 149 1.96 4.35 2.23
N ASP A 150 0.85 5.06 2.18
CA ASP A 150 0.82 6.53 2.13
C ASP A 150 0.10 7.12 3.34
N THR A 151 -1.14 6.70 3.61
CA THR A 151 -1.96 7.22 4.72
C THR A 151 -1.21 7.25 6.05
N ASP A 152 -0.43 6.22 6.38
CA ASP A 152 0.34 6.20 7.64
C ASP A 152 1.37 7.34 7.71
N ASN A 153 1.99 7.67 6.57
CA ASN A 153 2.92 8.78 6.45
C ASN A 153 2.20 10.12 6.58
N ARG A 154 1.05 10.29 5.90
CA ARG A 154 0.19 11.49 6.01
C ARG A 154 -0.26 11.74 7.45
N LEU A 155 -0.68 10.69 8.16
CA LEU A 155 -1.08 10.75 9.56
C LEU A 155 0.10 11.11 10.46
N ALA A 156 1.26 10.48 10.31
CA ALA A 156 2.44 10.76 11.13
C ALA A 156 2.91 12.21 10.96
N MET A 157 2.98 12.69 9.73
CA MET A 157 3.37 14.06 9.44
C MET A 157 2.36 15.06 10.04
N THR A 158 1.06 14.82 9.82
CA THR A 158 -0.02 15.69 10.34
C THR A 158 -0.03 15.73 11.86
N ALA A 159 0.11 14.58 12.53
CA ALA A 159 0.16 14.46 13.99
C ALA A 159 1.32 15.29 14.57
N ALA A 160 2.52 15.15 14.01
CA ALA A 160 3.71 15.85 14.47
C ALA A 160 3.62 17.37 14.26
N ILE A 161 3.13 17.83 13.10
CA ILE A 161 2.96 19.25 12.81
C ILE A 161 1.93 19.87 13.75
N ARG A 162 0.74 19.25 13.88
CA ARG A 162 -0.33 19.75 14.75
C ARG A 162 0.16 19.89 16.19
N LYS A 163 0.78 18.84 16.72
CA LYS A 163 1.36 18.85 18.06
C LYS A 163 2.36 20.00 18.25
N LYS A 164 3.32 20.15 17.31
CA LYS A 164 4.36 21.17 17.43
C LYS A 164 3.80 22.60 17.40
N LEU A 165 2.84 22.88 16.52
CA LEU A 165 2.26 24.23 16.39
C LEU A 165 1.34 24.59 17.56
N VAL A 166 0.70 23.62 18.21
CA VAL A 166 -0.10 23.85 19.42
C VAL A 166 0.80 24.04 20.65
N ASP A 167 1.83 23.20 20.80
CA ASP A 167 2.76 23.28 21.94
C ASP A 167 3.65 24.54 21.90
N ASP A 168 3.88 25.10 20.71
CA ASP A 168 4.77 26.24 20.50
C ASP A 168 4.15 27.26 19.51
N PRO A 169 3.14 28.04 19.95
CA PRO A 169 2.37 28.91 19.06
C PRO A 169 3.17 30.10 18.49
N ALA A 170 4.36 30.37 19.04
CA ALA A 170 5.27 31.39 18.51
C ALA A 170 6.18 30.85 17.40
N GLU A 171 6.25 29.54 17.22
CA GLU A 171 7.08 28.91 16.19
C GLU A 171 6.50 29.15 14.79
N PHE A 172 7.31 29.72 13.91
CA PHE A 172 6.93 30.03 12.53
C PHE A 172 7.96 29.53 11.52
N ASP A 173 9.12 29.01 11.97
CA ASP A 173 10.14 28.44 11.10
C ASP A 173 9.69 27.05 10.63
N PRO A 174 9.42 26.85 9.32
CA PRO A 174 8.94 25.56 8.81
C PRO A 174 9.84 24.39 9.15
N ARG A 175 11.15 24.61 9.26
CA ARG A 175 12.11 23.56 9.58
C ARG A 175 11.86 22.99 10.97
N LYS A 176 11.31 23.77 11.89
CA LYS A 176 11.11 23.40 13.30
C LYS A 176 9.88 22.51 13.51
N TYR A 177 8.88 22.60 12.63
CA TYR A 177 7.69 21.73 12.67
C TYR A 177 7.65 20.68 11.56
N VAL A 178 8.38 20.84 10.46
CA VAL A 178 8.52 19.81 9.42
C VAL A 178 9.57 18.76 9.78
N LYS A 179 10.71 19.14 10.35
CA LYS A 179 11.75 18.17 10.76
C LYS A 179 11.25 17.08 11.72
N PRO A 180 10.47 17.37 12.78
CA PRO A 180 9.89 16.31 13.62
C PRO A 180 8.78 15.51 12.92
N ALA A 181 8.27 16.00 11.79
CA ALA A 181 7.21 15.37 11.01
C ALA A 181 7.73 14.42 9.92
N ILE A 182 9.06 14.22 9.84
CA ILE A 182 9.67 13.21 8.98
C ILE A 182 9.22 11.83 9.48
N THR A 183 8.68 11.02 8.57
CA THR A 183 7.99 9.76 8.88
C THR A 183 8.95 8.58 9.12
N THR A 184 10.21 8.85 9.48
CA THR A 184 11.26 7.84 9.68
C THR A 184 10.83 6.71 10.61
N LYS A 185 10.06 7.01 11.66
CA LYS A 185 9.55 5.98 12.56
C LYS A 185 8.61 5.01 11.84
N VAL A 186 7.62 5.53 11.10
CA VAL A 186 6.65 4.71 10.34
C VAL A 186 7.38 3.82 9.35
N CYS A 187 8.29 4.39 8.54
CA CYS A 187 9.06 3.62 7.57
C CYS A 187 9.92 2.55 8.24
N LYS A 188 10.60 2.87 9.36
CA LYS A 188 11.43 1.92 10.09
C LYS A 188 10.60 0.76 10.64
N ASP A 189 9.47 1.05 11.27
CA ASP A 189 8.56 0.02 11.80
C ASP A 189 8.09 -0.92 10.68
N ARG A 190 7.80 -0.39 9.47
CA ARG A 190 7.43 -1.20 8.29
C ARG A 190 8.58 -2.05 7.77
N PHE A 191 9.79 -1.48 7.61
CA PHE A 191 10.96 -2.26 7.17
C PHE A 191 11.30 -3.41 8.13
N GLU A 192 11.15 -3.19 9.43
CA GLU A 192 11.34 -4.24 10.44
C GLU A 192 10.23 -5.30 10.36
N ALA A 193 8.96 -4.89 10.34
CA ALA A 193 7.82 -5.80 10.27
C ALA A 193 7.80 -6.64 8.99
N PHE A 194 8.27 -6.10 7.87
CA PHE A 194 8.28 -6.79 6.57
C PHE A 194 9.58 -7.57 6.32
N GLY A 195 10.51 -7.60 7.28
CA GLY A 195 11.73 -8.40 7.20
C GLY A 195 12.77 -7.89 6.19
N THR A 196 12.67 -6.63 5.77
CA THR A 196 13.55 -5.97 4.79
C THR A 196 14.68 -5.16 5.44
N ALA A 197 14.58 -4.88 6.74
CA ALA A 197 15.65 -4.25 7.52
C ALA A 197 16.98 -5.03 7.39
N GLY A 198 18.06 -4.33 7.04
CA GLY A 198 19.40 -4.91 6.88
C GLY A 198 19.62 -5.74 5.62
N ARG A 199 18.71 -5.72 4.64
CA ARG A 199 18.85 -6.47 3.37
C ARG A 199 19.63 -5.72 2.28
N ALA A 200 19.77 -4.39 2.39
CA ALA A 200 20.33 -3.54 1.34
C ALA A 200 21.72 -4.00 0.86
N ASP A 201 22.64 -4.31 1.77
CA ASP A 201 24.02 -4.70 1.43
C ASP A 201 24.13 -6.05 0.69
N ARG A 202 23.04 -6.81 0.60
CA ARG A 202 22.98 -8.08 -0.14
C ARG A 202 22.64 -7.87 -1.62
N ILE A 203 22.18 -6.68 -2.00
CA ILE A 203 21.75 -6.37 -3.36
C ILE A 203 22.96 -5.83 -4.13
N ARG A 204 23.21 -6.41 -5.30
CA ARG A 204 24.17 -5.86 -6.27
C ARG A 204 23.37 -5.08 -7.32
N PRO A 205 23.41 -3.75 -7.32
CA PRO A 205 22.64 -2.96 -8.29
C PRO A 205 23.07 -3.30 -9.71
N LEU A 206 22.08 -3.43 -10.60
CA LEU A 206 22.30 -3.55 -12.04
C LEU A 206 21.88 -2.25 -12.71
N PRO A 207 22.69 -1.70 -13.63
CA PRO A 207 22.28 -0.54 -14.40
C PRO A 207 21.16 -0.92 -15.37
N LEU A 208 20.32 0.06 -15.75
CA LEU A 208 19.15 -0.18 -16.59
C LEU A 208 19.52 -0.77 -17.95
N GLU A 209 20.65 -0.41 -18.54
CA GLU A 209 21.12 -0.97 -19.81
C GLU A 209 21.41 -2.48 -19.71
N ALA A 210 21.90 -2.92 -18.54
CA ALA A 210 22.10 -4.34 -18.27
C ALA A 210 20.78 -5.08 -18.04
N MET A 211 19.76 -4.40 -17.49
CA MET A 211 18.40 -4.95 -17.37
C MET A 211 17.69 -5.02 -18.73
N ALA A 212 17.83 -4.00 -19.57
CA ALA A 212 17.31 -3.98 -20.94
C ALA A 212 17.83 -5.14 -21.79
N SER A 213 19.07 -5.58 -21.54
CA SER A 213 19.67 -6.73 -22.21
C SER A 213 19.18 -8.09 -21.66
N ARG A 214 18.48 -8.10 -20.51
CA ARG A 214 17.95 -9.31 -19.87
C ARG A 214 16.48 -9.58 -20.19
N TYR A 215 15.72 -8.52 -20.49
CA TYR A 215 14.38 -8.63 -21.07
C TYR A 215 14.47 -9.20 -22.48
#